data_AF-A0A256Z7K6-F1
#
_entry.id   AF-A0A256Z7K6-F1
#
_cell.length_a   1.000
_cell.length_b   1.000
_cell.length_c   1.000
_cell.angle_alpha   90.00
_cell.angle_beta   90.00
_cell.angle_gamma   90.00
#
_symmetry.space_group_name_H-M   'P 1'
#
loop_
_entity.id
_entity.type
_entity.pdbx_description
1 polymer ?
#
loop_
_entity_poly.entity_id
_entity_poly.type
_entity_poly.pdbx_seq_one_letter_code
_entity_poly.pdbx_strand_id
1 'polypeptide(L)'
;MTLKTFIEKLNIVRPEEISICLDEEKNVLFLRYKNTLYQDVVPERPFPISYPEFVILKDSKGDDICSIKDIRKLDDKSRASLEKLLDTLYFIPKILKIIRLEATGDRFEWETETERGKRTFTTRGRRSILFLGNKMVITDTDDNLYQVEDIGALDEKSRKIIQSTF
;
A
#
# COMPACT_ATOMS: atom_id res chain seq x y z
N MET A 1 21.48 3.17 -4.48
CA MET A 1 20.74 3.80 -5.60
C MET A 1 19.76 4.81 -5.01
N THR A 2 19.71 6.07 -5.46
CA THR A 2 18.79 7.05 -4.85
C THR A 2 17.42 7.00 -5.52
N LEU A 3 16.35 7.35 -4.79
CA LEU A 3 14.97 7.42 -5.31
C LEU A 3 14.89 8.26 -6.60
N LYS A 4 15.63 9.37 -6.64
CA LYS A 4 15.68 10.27 -7.80
C LYS A 4 16.27 9.58 -9.04
N THR A 5 17.36 8.84 -8.87
CA THR A 5 18.01 8.10 -9.97
C THR A 5 17.17 6.93 -10.48
N PHE A 6 16.35 6.33 -9.62
CA PHE A 6 15.40 5.29 -10.01
C PHE A 6 14.28 5.91 -10.88
N ILE A 7 13.69 7.01 -10.43
CA ILE A 7 12.61 7.72 -11.15
C ILE A 7 13.06 8.22 -12.53
N GLU A 8 14.29 8.71 -12.67
CA GLU A 8 14.85 9.22 -13.94
C GLU A 8 14.95 8.15 -15.06
N LYS A 9 15.00 6.87 -14.70
CA LYS A 9 15.06 5.76 -15.67
C LYS A 9 13.69 5.20 -16.06
N LEU A 10 12.62 5.63 -15.40
CA LEU A 10 11.29 5.09 -15.61
C LEU A 10 10.60 5.75 -16.80
N ASN A 11 9.91 4.95 -17.59
CA ASN A 11 9.00 5.42 -18.63
C ASN A 11 7.70 5.95 -17.97
N ILE A 12 7.77 7.16 -17.40
CA ILE A 12 6.62 7.80 -16.73
C ILE A 12 5.65 8.33 -17.80
N VAL A 13 4.44 7.80 -17.79
CA VAL A 13 3.40 8.14 -18.78
C VAL A 13 2.48 9.24 -18.28
N ARG A 14 1.88 9.98 -19.21
CA ARG A 14 0.76 10.87 -18.89
C ARG A 14 -0.51 10.01 -18.72
N PRO A 15 -1.38 10.33 -17.75
CA PRO A 15 -2.61 9.56 -17.51
C PRO A 15 -3.48 9.42 -18.77
N GLU A 16 -3.64 10.49 -19.54
CA GLU A 16 -4.40 10.48 -20.81
C GLU A 16 -3.79 9.65 -21.96
N GLU A 17 -2.54 9.18 -21.84
CA GLU A 17 -1.89 8.33 -22.86
C GLU A 17 -2.21 6.84 -22.69
N ILE A 18 -2.86 6.46 -21.59
CA ILE A 18 -3.13 5.07 -21.25
C ILE A 18 -4.60 4.82 -20.95
N SER A 19 -5.01 3.58 -21.14
CA SER A 19 -6.31 3.09 -20.67
C SER A 19 -6.13 1.71 -20.08
N ILE A 20 -6.70 1.48 -18.91
CA ILE A 20 -6.57 0.25 -18.13
C ILE A 20 -7.94 -0.39 -17.99
N CYS A 21 -8.01 -1.70 -18.16
CA CYS A 21 -9.23 -2.48 -17.91
C CYS A 21 -8.87 -3.76 -17.16
N LEU A 22 -9.63 -4.09 -16.11
CA LEU A 22 -9.50 -5.34 -15.39
C LEU A 22 -10.27 -6.44 -16.11
N ASP A 23 -9.63 -7.59 -16.32
CA ASP A 23 -10.30 -8.87 -16.56
C ASP A 23 -10.64 -9.49 -15.20
N GLU A 24 -11.91 -9.46 -14.81
CA GLU A 24 -12.32 -9.93 -13.48
C GLU A 24 -12.25 -11.46 -13.34
N GLU A 25 -12.35 -12.22 -14.43
CA GLU A 25 -12.30 -13.68 -14.38
C GLU A 25 -10.87 -14.16 -14.12
N LYS A 26 -9.89 -13.48 -14.73
CA LYS A 26 -8.47 -13.83 -14.64
C LYS A 26 -7.70 -13.00 -13.61
N ASN A 27 -8.31 -11.94 -13.09
CA ASN A 27 -7.68 -10.98 -12.18
C ASN A 27 -6.38 -10.37 -12.74
N VAL A 28 -6.39 -10.03 -14.03
CA VAL A 28 -5.26 -9.41 -14.76
C VAL A 28 -5.68 -8.10 -15.43
N LEU A 29 -4.72 -7.20 -15.68
CA LEU A 29 -5.00 -5.95 -16.39
C LEU A 29 -4.72 -6.07 -17.89
N PHE A 30 -5.58 -5.43 -18.67
CA PHE A 30 -5.28 -4.99 -20.03
C PHE A 30 -4.85 -3.53 -20.00
N LEU A 31 -3.73 -3.22 -20.66
CA LEU A 31 -3.23 -1.85 -20.82
C LEU A 31 -3.18 -1.51 -22.29
N ARG A 32 -3.79 -0.39 -22.68
CA ARG A 32 -3.59 0.24 -23.98
C ARG A 32 -2.60 1.39 -23.83
N TYR A 33 -1.48 1.33 -24.55
CA TYR A 33 -0.45 2.37 -24.55
C TYR A 33 0.29 2.38 -25.89
N LYS A 34 0.53 3.55 -26.49
CA LYS A 34 1.24 3.72 -27.79
C LYS A 34 0.73 2.80 -28.93
N ASN A 35 -0.58 2.69 -29.10
CA ASN A 35 -1.24 1.79 -30.07
C ASN A 35 -0.95 0.28 -29.86
N THR A 36 -0.36 -0.11 -28.74
CA THR A 36 -0.16 -1.50 -28.35
C THR A 36 -1.14 -1.87 -27.24
N LEU A 37 -1.71 -3.07 -27.34
CA LEU A 37 -2.47 -3.69 -26.29
C LEU A 37 -1.58 -4.69 -25.56
N TYR A 38 -1.29 -4.42 -24.30
CA TYR A 38 -0.60 -5.32 -23.39
C TYR A 38 -1.64 -6.14 -22.63
N GLN A 39 -1.42 -7.44 -22.56
CA GLN A 39 -2.23 -8.41 -21.82
C GLN A 39 -1.45 -8.90 -20.61
N ASP A 40 -2.16 -9.44 -19.62
CA ASP A 40 -1.57 -10.00 -18.40
C ASP A 40 -0.66 -9.01 -17.66
N VAL A 41 -1.06 -7.73 -17.64
CA VAL A 41 -0.29 -6.65 -17.01
C VAL A 41 -0.44 -6.74 -15.50
N VAL A 42 0.70 -6.71 -14.81
CA VAL A 42 0.78 -6.80 -13.35
C VAL A 42 1.16 -5.43 -12.79
N PRO A 43 0.33 -4.83 -11.92
CA PRO A 43 0.68 -3.59 -11.27
C PRO A 43 1.54 -3.85 -10.02
N GLU A 44 2.60 -3.06 -9.87
CA GLU A 44 3.48 -3.10 -8.71
C GLU A 44 3.53 -1.73 -8.01
N ARG A 45 3.39 -1.73 -6.68
CA ARG A 45 3.68 -0.57 -5.84
C ARG A 45 5.08 -0.72 -5.26
N PRO A 46 6.11 -0.04 -5.82
CA PRO A 46 7.43 -0.07 -5.21
C PRO A 46 7.47 0.65 -3.85
N PHE A 47 6.51 1.55 -3.60
CA PHE A 47 6.42 2.36 -2.39
C PHE A 47 4.99 2.33 -1.82
N PRO A 48 4.46 1.16 -1.42
CA PRO A 48 3.03 0.97 -1.11
C PRO A 48 2.54 1.80 0.07
N ILE A 49 3.46 2.32 0.88
CA ILE A 49 3.16 3.09 2.09
C ILE A 49 3.43 4.58 1.89
N SER A 50 4.60 4.94 1.35
CA SER A 50 5.08 6.31 1.26
C SER A 50 4.62 7.04 0.01
N TYR A 51 4.43 6.32 -1.10
CA TYR A 51 3.89 6.84 -2.36
C TYR A 51 2.91 5.82 -2.97
N PRO A 52 1.78 5.54 -2.30
CA PRO A 52 0.81 4.52 -2.73
C PRO A 52 0.18 4.82 -4.10
N GLU A 53 0.22 6.07 -4.54
CA GLU A 53 -0.26 6.50 -5.85
C GLU A 53 0.72 6.20 -6.99
N PHE A 54 1.97 5.85 -6.67
CA PHE A 54 2.99 5.52 -7.66
C PHE A 54 2.91 4.02 -7.99
N VAL A 55 2.69 3.72 -9.27
CA VAL A 55 2.51 2.34 -9.74
C VAL A 55 3.38 2.10 -10.96
N ILE A 56 4.04 0.95 -10.99
CA ILE A 56 4.74 0.43 -12.17
C ILE A 56 3.87 -0.65 -12.79
N LEU A 57 3.63 -0.56 -14.09
CA LEU A 57 2.93 -1.60 -14.84
C LEU A 57 3.97 -2.48 -15.55
N LYS A 58 3.96 -3.76 -15.23
CA LYS A 58 4.88 -4.76 -15.77
C LYS A 58 4.16 -5.71 -16.71
N ASP A 59 4.88 -6.24 -17.68
CA ASP A 59 4.37 -7.34 -18.50
C ASP A 59 4.43 -8.68 -17.76
N SER A 60 3.97 -9.75 -18.41
CA SER A 60 3.97 -11.10 -17.83
C SER A 60 5.37 -11.71 -17.62
N LYS A 61 6.42 -11.09 -18.17
CA LYS A 61 7.83 -11.48 -17.95
C LYS A 61 8.47 -10.70 -16.80
N GLY A 62 7.77 -9.69 -16.27
CA GLY A 62 8.25 -8.81 -15.22
C GLY A 62 9.02 -7.59 -15.73
N ASP A 63 9.03 -7.35 -17.04
CA ASP A 63 9.65 -6.17 -17.63
C ASP A 63 8.74 -4.94 -17.49
N ASP A 64 9.32 -3.80 -17.11
CA ASP A 64 8.58 -2.54 -16.94
C ASP A 64 8.05 -2.03 -18.29
N ILE A 65 6.72 -1.92 -18.42
CA ILE A 65 6.07 -1.31 -19.60
C ILE A 65 6.07 0.22 -19.43
N CYS A 66 5.55 0.69 -18.30
CA CYS A 66 5.47 2.09 -17.96
C CYS A 66 5.25 2.31 -16.46
N SER A 67 5.34 3.56 -16.01
CA SER A 67 5.06 3.95 -14.64
C SER A 67 4.05 5.11 -14.59
N ILE A 68 3.16 5.05 -13.63
CA ILE A 68 2.14 6.05 -13.35
C ILE A 68 2.55 6.77 -12.09
N LYS A 69 2.83 8.08 -12.20
CA LYS A 69 3.27 8.87 -11.04
C LYS A 69 2.17 9.06 -9.98
N ASP A 70 0.93 9.21 -10.43
CA ASP A 70 -0.23 9.43 -9.57
C ASP A 70 -1.48 8.83 -10.23
N ILE A 71 -1.90 7.64 -9.76
CA ILE A 71 -3.09 6.94 -10.29
C ILE A 71 -4.39 7.73 -10.12
N ARG A 72 -4.45 8.72 -9.22
CA ARG A 72 -5.65 9.55 -9.00
C ARG A 72 -5.96 10.45 -10.17
N LYS A 73 -5.00 10.61 -11.11
CA LYS A 73 -5.13 11.44 -12.32
C LYS A 73 -5.59 10.63 -13.54
N LEU A 74 -5.74 9.32 -13.43
CA LEU A 74 -6.31 8.48 -14.49
C LEU A 74 -7.80 8.81 -14.67
N ASP A 75 -8.34 8.44 -15.83
CA ASP A 75 -9.79 8.40 -15.99
C ASP A 75 -10.42 7.42 -14.98
N ASP A 76 -11.66 7.68 -14.60
CA ASP A 76 -12.33 6.96 -13.51
C ASP A 76 -12.38 5.44 -13.74
N LYS A 77 -12.55 5.00 -15.00
CA LYS A 77 -12.64 3.58 -15.33
C LYS A 77 -11.28 2.88 -15.19
N SER A 78 -10.23 3.52 -15.70
CA SER A 78 -8.86 3.00 -15.56
C SER A 78 -8.43 2.97 -14.11
N ARG A 79 -8.71 4.04 -13.34
CA ARG A 79 -8.42 4.10 -11.91
C ARG A 79 -9.11 2.98 -11.14
N ALA A 80 -10.43 2.83 -11.31
CA ALA A 80 -11.19 1.81 -10.60
C ALA A 80 -10.72 0.39 -10.92
N SER A 81 -10.39 0.11 -12.18
CA SER A 81 -9.85 -1.18 -12.61
C SER A 81 -8.50 -1.49 -11.93
N LEU A 82 -7.62 -0.49 -11.90
CA LEU A 82 -6.29 -0.62 -11.30
C LEU A 82 -6.37 -0.76 -9.77
N GLU A 83 -7.18 0.07 -9.11
CA GLU A 83 -7.37 0.05 -7.65
C GLU A 83 -7.95 -1.29 -7.18
N LYS A 84 -8.94 -1.85 -7.90
CA LYS A 84 -9.54 -3.15 -7.55
C LYS A 84 -8.51 -4.29 -7.51
N LEU A 85 -7.59 -4.33 -8.48
CA LEU A 85 -6.52 -5.32 -8.46
C LEU A 85 -5.47 -5.01 -7.39
N LEU A 86 -5.06 -3.75 -7.25
CA LEU A 86 -4.09 -3.32 -6.24
C LEU A 86 -4.57 -3.60 -4.81
N ASP A 87 -5.86 -3.45 -4.51
CA ASP A 87 -6.44 -3.75 -3.20
C ASP A 87 -6.41 -5.25 -2.88
N THR A 88 -6.37 -6.10 -3.91
CA THR A 88 -6.21 -7.55 -3.77
C THR A 88 -4.74 -7.91 -3.54
N LEU A 89 -3.81 -7.23 -4.21
CA LEU A 89 -2.37 -7.51 -4.13
C LEU A 89 -1.68 -6.90 -2.90
N TYR A 90 -2.09 -5.70 -2.49
CA TYR A 90 -1.41 -4.88 -1.47
C TYR A 90 -2.35 -4.55 -0.32
N PHE A 91 -2.99 -5.57 0.25
CA PHE A 91 -3.88 -5.38 1.38
C PHE A 91 -3.08 -5.05 2.65
N ILE A 92 -3.13 -3.78 3.06
CA ILE A 92 -2.54 -3.28 4.33
C ILE A 92 -3.70 -2.79 5.21
N PRO A 93 -4.18 -3.60 6.17
CA PRO A 93 -5.26 -3.19 7.07
C PRO A 93 -5.00 -1.85 7.73
N LYS A 94 -5.97 -0.94 7.61
CA LYS A 94 -5.98 0.32 8.35
C LYS A 94 -6.53 0.09 9.75
N ILE A 95 -5.70 0.33 10.76
CA ILE A 95 -6.07 0.35 12.16
C ILE A 95 -6.81 1.66 12.44
N LEU A 96 -8.06 1.52 12.87
CA LEU A 96 -8.94 2.62 13.25
C LEU A 96 -8.89 2.88 14.77
N LYS A 97 -8.59 1.85 15.56
CA LYS A 97 -8.44 1.93 17.04
C LYS A 97 -7.46 0.90 17.55
N ILE A 98 -6.71 1.25 18.58
CA ILE A 98 -5.88 0.35 19.37
C ILE A 98 -6.63 0.05 20.66
N ILE A 99 -7.16 -1.17 20.76
CA ILE A 99 -7.97 -1.62 21.89
C ILE A 99 -7.06 -1.90 23.09
N ARG A 100 -5.93 -2.58 22.84
CA ARG A 100 -4.93 -2.98 23.84
C ARG A 100 -3.55 -3.13 23.19
N LEU A 101 -2.51 -2.81 23.94
CA LEU A 101 -1.11 -3.13 23.61
C LEU A 101 -0.41 -3.59 24.89
N GLU A 102 0.13 -4.80 24.86
CA GLU A 102 0.91 -5.37 25.96
C GLU A 102 2.35 -5.62 25.51
N ALA A 103 3.30 -4.96 26.17
CA ALA A 103 4.71 -5.11 25.90
C ALA A 103 5.36 -5.96 27.00
N THR A 104 5.82 -7.17 26.65
CA THR A 104 6.60 -8.05 27.53
C THR A 104 7.94 -8.34 26.88
N GLY A 105 9.01 -7.70 27.37
CA GLY A 105 10.33 -7.79 26.72
C GLY A 105 10.29 -7.23 25.30
N ASP A 106 10.62 -8.04 24.31
CA ASP A 106 10.54 -7.71 22.88
C ASP A 106 9.26 -8.22 22.21
N ARG A 107 8.34 -8.83 22.96
CA ARG A 107 7.06 -9.31 22.44
C ARG A 107 5.96 -8.31 22.75
N PHE A 108 5.39 -7.73 21.70
CA PHE A 108 4.31 -6.74 21.80
C PHE A 108 3.04 -7.34 21.23
N GLU A 109 2.03 -7.55 22.07
CA GLU A 109 0.74 -8.12 21.68
C GLU A 109 -0.27 -6.99 21.47
N TRP A 110 -0.85 -6.96 20.27
CA TRP A 110 -1.77 -5.91 19.83
C TRP A 110 -3.18 -6.46 19.76
N GLU A 111 -4.14 -5.70 20.26
CA GLU A 111 -5.56 -5.87 19.95
C GLU A 111 -6.05 -4.57 19.30
N THR A 112 -6.57 -4.67 18.08
CA THR A 112 -6.92 -3.51 17.25
C THR A 112 -8.27 -3.69 16.57
N GLU A 113 -8.92 -2.58 16.26
CA GLU A 113 -10.04 -2.53 15.32
C GLU A 113 -9.52 -1.99 13.99
N THR A 114 -9.73 -2.72 12.90
CA THR A 114 -9.38 -2.28 11.55
C THR A 114 -10.63 -1.97 10.74
N GLU A 115 -10.47 -1.39 9.55
CA GLU A 115 -11.56 -1.20 8.60
C GLU A 115 -12.27 -2.51 8.17
N ARG A 116 -11.66 -3.67 8.43
CA ARG A 116 -12.24 -5.00 8.17
C ARG A 116 -12.52 -5.80 9.45
N GLY A 117 -12.67 -5.10 10.58
CA GLY A 117 -12.97 -5.68 11.88
C GLY A 117 -11.75 -5.89 12.78
N LYS A 118 -11.96 -6.61 13.88
CA LYS A 118 -10.94 -6.82 14.92
C LYS A 118 -9.78 -7.68 14.46
N ARG A 119 -8.58 -7.31 14.90
CA ARG A 119 -7.34 -8.05 14.66
C ARG A 119 -6.49 -8.10 15.93
N THR A 120 -5.94 -9.29 16.19
CA THR A 120 -4.94 -9.54 17.22
C THR A 120 -3.69 -10.07 16.55
N PHE A 121 -2.55 -9.46 16.84
CA PHE A 121 -1.26 -9.83 16.24
C PHE A 121 -0.10 -9.50 17.17
N THR A 122 1.09 -10.00 16.86
CA THR A 122 2.29 -9.83 17.69
C THR A 122 3.41 -9.17 16.89
N THR A 123 4.17 -8.26 17.50
CA THR A 123 5.34 -7.62 16.87
C THR A 123 6.61 -7.84 17.69
N ARG A 124 7.79 -7.71 17.03
CA ARG A 124 9.12 -7.83 17.67
C ARG A 124 9.60 -6.47 18.20
N GLY A 125 8.91 -6.00 19.23
CA GLY A 125 9.24 -4.79 19.96
C GLY A 125 9.09 -3.52 19.11
N ARG A 126 9.78 -2.46 19.52
CA ARG A 126 9.66 -1.13 18.88
C ARG A 126 10.20 -1.07 17.45
N ARG A 127 11.13 -1.95 17.08
CA ARG A 127 11.73 -1.98 15.72
C ARG A 127 10.75 -2.40 14.64
N SER A 128 9.67 -3.08 15.01
CA SER A 128 8.55 -3.42 14.13
C SER A 128 7.65 -2.22 13.82
N ILE A 129 7.88 -1.06 14.43
CA ILE A 129 7.05 0.13 14.30
C ILE A 129 7.85 1.21 13.58
N LEU A 130 7.31 1.70 12.48
CA LEU A 130 7.90 2.77 11.69
C LEU A 130 6.96 3.97 11.70
N PHE A 131 7.46 5.11 12.19
CA PHE A 131 6.76 6.40 12.13
C PHE A 131 7.17 7.16 10.88
N LEU A 132 6.17 7.62 10.11
CA LEU A 132 6.35 8.43 8.91
C LEU A 132 5.54 9.71 9.09
N GLY A 133 6.11 10.66 9.85
CA GLY A 133 5.38 11.84 10.32
C GLY A 133 4.25 11.42 11.26
N ASN A 134 3.00 11.69 10.87
CA ASN A 134 1.81 11.34 11.64
C ASN A 134 1.22 9.96 11.27
N LYS A 135 1.85 9.24 10.33
CA LYS A 135 1.48 7.88 9.94
C LYS A 135 2.31 6.88 10.75
N MET A 136 1.70 5.77 11.16
CA MET A 136 2.39 4.65 11.80
C MET A 136 2.21 3.39 10.95
N VAL A 137 3.30 2.66 10.74
CA VAL A 137 3.31 1.36 10.07
C VAL A 137 3.77 0.33 11.08
N ILE A 138 3.09 -0.80 11.11
CA ILE A 138 3.40 -1.92 12.00
C ILE A 138 3.64 -3.16 11.16
N THR A 139 4.75 -3.85 11.40
CA THR A 139 5.05 -5.15 10.81
C THR A 139 4.98 -6.22 11.89
N ASP A 140 4.05 -7.17 11.74
CA ASP A 140 3.91 -8.27 12.68
C ASP A 140 4.99 -9.36 12.48
N THR A 141 4.94 -10.40 13.29
CA THR A 141 5.91 -11.52 13.24
C THR A 141 5.80 -12.38 11.98
N ASP A 142 4.69 -12.29 11.25
CA ASP A 142 4.39 -13.05 10.04
C ASP A 142 4.53 -12.15 8.78
N ASP A 143 5.23 -11.03 8.92
CA ASP A 143 5.47 -10.00 7.89
C ASP A 143 4.21 -9.32 7.34
N ASN A 144 3.07 -9.45 8.03
CA ASN A 144 1.89 -8.66 7.67
C ASN A 144 2.08 -7.21 8.06
N LEU A 145 1.64 -6.31 7.18
CA LEU A 145 1.69 -4.88 7.40
C LEU A 145 0.33 -4.37 7.88
N TYR A 146 0.36 -3.49 8.86
CA TYR A 146 -0.78 -2.71 9.31
C TYR A 146 -0.41 -1.23 9.29
N GLN A 147 -1.39 -0.35 9.11
CA GLN A 147 -1.14 1.08 9.13
C GLN A 147 -2.16 1.85 9.96
N VAL A 148 -1.69 2.89 10.64
CA VAL A 148 -2.52 4.01 11.10
C VAL A 148 -2.20 5.17 10.16
N GLU A 149 -3.19 5.63 9.39
CA GLU A 149 -2.97 6.70 8.41
C GLU A 149 -2.65 8.06 9.06
N ASP A 150 -3.31 8.35 10.18
CA ASP A 150 -3.15 9.57 10.97
C ASP A 150 -3.32 9.23 12.46
N ILE A 151 -2.24 9.31 13.23
CA ILE A 151 -2.24 9.05 14.68
C ILE A 151 -3.10 10.10 15.41
N GLY A 152 -3.10 11.35 14.94
CA GLY A 152 -3.92 12.44 15.49
C GLY A 152 -5.42 12.24 15.32
N ALA A 153 -5.84 11.51 14.29
CA ALA A 153 -7.24 11.14 14.05
C ALA A 153 -7.74 9.98 14.93
N LEU A 154 -6.84 9.29 15.64
CA LEU A 154 -7.22 8.23 16.57
C LEU A 154 -7.91 8.78 17.83
N ASP A 155 -8.72 7.93 18.47
CA ASP A 155 -9.32 8.24 19.76
C ASP A 155 -8.25 8.44 20.85
N GLU A 156 -8.61 9.17 21.90
CA GLU A 156 -7.68 9.56 22.97
C GLU A 156 -7.00 8.36 23.62
N LYS A 157 -7.72 7.24 23.79
CA LYS A 157 -7.18 6.01 24.36
C LYS A 157 -6.06 5.45 23.50
N SER A 158 -6.27 5.31 22.19
CA SER A 158 -5.25 4.80 21.27
C SER A 158 -4.01 5.70 21.25
N ARG A 159 -4.21 7.03 21.22
CA ARG A 159 -3.10 8.00 21.28
C ARG A 159 -2.29 7.87 22.57
N LYS A 160 -2.95 7.71 23.72
CA LYS A 160 -2.29 7.47 25.01
C LYS A 160 -1.48 6.17 25.01
N ILE A 161 -2.03 5.08 24.45
CA ILE A 161 -1.32 3.81 24.33
C ILE A 161 -0.02 3.99 23.54
N ILE A 162 -0.10 4.60 22.36
CA ILE A 162 1.07 4.87 21.51
C ILE A 162 2.11 5.69 22.30
N GLN A 163 1.69 6.83 22.86
CA GLN A 163 2.59 7.75 23.59
C GLN A 163 3.25 7.12 24.82
N SER A 164 2.56 6.22 25.52
CA SER A 164 3.10 5.56 26.71
C SER A 164 4.07 4.43 26.39
N THR A 165 4.03 3.90 25.16
CA THR A 165 4.76 2.68 24.77
C THR A 165 6.00 2.99 23.92
N PHE A 166 5.94 4.01 23.06
CA PHE A 166 6.99 4.37 22.10
C PHE A 166 7.57 5.75 22.40
#